data_AF-W1YH71-F1
#
_entry.id   AF-W1YH71-F1
#
_cell.length_a   1.000
_cell.length_b   1.000
_cell.length_c   1.000
_cell.angle_alpha   90.00
_cell.angle_beta   90.00
_cell.angle_gamma   90.00
#
_symmetry.space_group_name_H-M   'P 1'
#
loop_
_entity.id
_entity.type
_entity.pdbx_description
1 polymer ?
#
loop_
_entity_poly.entity_id
_entity_poly.type
_entity_poly.pdbx_seq_one_letter_code
_entity_poly.pdbx_strand_id
1 'polypeptide(L)' 'PDAQEPCGPDCITELRAEGLTLPCVGIGGITLANATPVLQAGASGVAVISAIAHADNPYEAAEEFKNLVDKIKI' A
#
# COMPACT_ATOMS: atom_id res chain seq x y z
N PRO A 1 -1.00 23.53 -4.21
CA PRO A 1 -1.36 22.19 -3.72
C PRO A 1 -0.44 21.83 -2.55
N ASP A 2 -1.00 21.27 -1.47
CA ASP A 2 -0.24 20.87 -0.27
C ASP A 2 0.44 19.49 -0.43
N ALA A 3 0.01 18.71 -1.42
CA ALA A 3 0.62 17.45 -1.78
C ALA A 3 1.94 17.68 -2.53
N GLN A 4 3.02 17.13 -1.99
CA GLN A 4 4.32 17.01 -2.67
C GLN A 4 4.27 15.91 -3.75
N GLU A 5 5.35 15.79 -4.52
CA GLU A 5 5.49 14.69 -5.48
C GLU A 5 5.46 13.32 -4.78
N PRO A 6 4.90 12.28 -5.41
CA PRO A 6 4.87 10.94 -4.83
C PRO A 6 6.29 10.43 -4.54
N CYS A 7 6.56 10.04 -3.29
CA CYS A 7 7.86 9.50 -2.88
C CYS A 7 8.11 8.04 -3.34
N GLY A 8 7.06 7.36 -3.82
CA GLY A 8 7.14 6.00 -4.34
C GLY A 8 7.47 4.92 -3.30
N PRO A 9 7.52 3.64 -3.72
CA PRO A 9 7.82 2.52 -2.83
C PRO A 9 9.25 2.55 -2.26
N ASP A 10 10.21 3.10 -3.01
CA ASP A 10 11.63 3.12 -2.63
C ASP A 10 11.88 3.86 -1.32
N CYS A 11 11.07 4.88 -1.02
CA CYS A 11 11.12 5.60 0.25
C CYS A 11 10.90 4.67 1.46
N ILE A 12 10.06 3.65 1.33
CA ILE A 12 9.84 2.66 2.40
C ILE A 12 11.10 1.81 2.59
N THR A 13 11.73 1.38 1.50
CA THR A 13 12.98 0.61 1.54
C THR A 13 14.12 1.41 2.19
N GLU A 14 14.24 2.69 1.85
CA GLU A 14 15.23 3.60 2.47
C GLU A 14 14.99 3.75 3.98
N LEU A 15 13.75 4.03 4.40
CA LEU A 15 13.42 4.16 5.83
C LEU A 15 13.69 2.87 6.61
N ARG A 16 13.40 1.71 6.00
CA ARG A 16 13.74 0.41 6.59
C ARG A 16 15.25 0.22 6.72
N ALA A 17 16.03 0.62 5.71
CA ALA A 17 17.49 0.57 5.74
C ALA A 17 18.10 1.51 6.79
N GLU A 18 17.47 2.65 7.08
CA GLU A 18 17.83 3.56 8.17
C GLU A 18 17.44 3.05 9.57
N GLY A 19 16.85 1.86 9.66
CA GLY A 19 16.53 1.21 10.94
C GLY A 19 15.13 1.54 11.48
N LEU A 20 14.24 2.12 10.67
CA LEU A 20 12.85 2.33 11.06
C LEU A 20 12.09 1.00 11.12
N THR A 21 11.87 0.48 12.32
CA THR A 21 11.22 -0.84 12.54
C THR A 21 9.73 -0.74 12.83
N LEU A 22 9.20 0.47 13.06
CA LEU A 22 7.78 0.66 13.31
C LEU A 22 6.94 0.15 12.11
N PRO A 23 5.76 -0.45 12.36
CA PRO A 23 4.84 -0.79 11.29
C PRO A 23 4.42 0.46 10.52
N CYS A 24 4.48 0.41 9.19
CA CYS A 24 4.07 1.51 8.31
C CYS A 24 3.12 0.99 7.24
N VAL A 25 2.31 1.88 6.68
CA VAL A 25 1.39 1.57 5.58
C VAL A 25 1.65 2.53 4.43
N GLY A 26 1.60 2.04 3.19
CA GLY A 26 1.62 2.90 2.02
C GLY A 26 0.25 3.53 1.77
N ILE A 27 0.21 4.82 1.44
CA ILE A 27 -1.03 5.57 1.18
C ILE A 27 -0.85 6.54 0.02
N GLY A 28 -1.96 6.82 -0.68
CA GLY A 28 -2.02 7.78 -1.78
C GLY A 28 -2.05 7.08 -3.13
N GLY A 29 -3.21 7.11 -3.80
CA GLY A 29 -3.36 6.52 -5.14
C GLY A 29 -3.16 5.01 -5.21
N ILE A 30 -3.30 4.28 -4.09
CA ILE A 30 -3.13 2.84 -4.05
C ILE A 30 -4.29 2.13 -4.78
N THR A 31 -3.93 1.16 -5.61
CA THR A 31 -4.80 0.26 -6.38
C THR A 31 -4.25 -1.16 -6.29
N LEU A 32 -5.02 -2.16 -6.71
CA LEU A 32 -4.53 -3.56 -6.73
C LEU A 32 -3.32 -3.74 -7.65
N ALA A 33 -3.23 -2.94 -8.72
CA ALA A 33 -2.13 -3.01 -9.68
C ALA A 33 -0.80 -2.48 -9.12
N ASN A 34 -0.83 -1.56 -8.13
CA ASN A 34 0.37 -0.91 -7.58
C ASN A 34 0.64 -1.21 -6.09
N ALA A 35 -0.23 -1.98 -5.42
CA ALA A 35 -0.05 -2.34 -4.02
C ALA A 35 1.10 -3.35 -3.80
N THR A 36 1.40 -4.21 -4.77
CA THR A 36 2.46 -5.24 -4.66
C THR A 36 3.85 -4.63 -4.40
N PRO A 37 4.35 -3.67 -5.21
CA PRO A 37 5.65 -3.04 -4.93
C PRO A 37 5.74 -2.37 -3.55
N VAL A 38 4.65 -1.78 -3.06
CA VAL A 38 4.60 -1.11 -1.76
C VAL A 38 4.77 -2.11 -0.61
N LEU A 39 4.09 -3.25 -0.70
CA LEU A 39 4.22 -4.33 0.29
C LEU A 39 5.62 -4.95 0.23
N GLN A 40 6.16 -5.19 -0.98
CA GLN A 40 7.50 -5.72 -1.18
C GLN A 40 8.61 -4.77 -0.68
N ALA A 41 8.39 -3.46 -0.74
CA ALA A 41 9.31 -2.46 -0.20
C ALA A 41 9.44 -2.50 1.34
N GLY A 42 8.57 -3.26 2.02
CA GLY A 42 8.61 -3.47 3.47
C GLY A 42 7.49 -2.77 4.24
N ALA A 43 6.44 -2.31 3.56
CA ALA A 43 5.24 -1.82 4.24
C ALA A 43 4.51 -2.99 4.94
N SER A 44 3.96 -2.72 6.12
CA SER A 44 3.15 -3.69 6.87
C SER A 44 1.73 -3.85 6.30
N GLY A 45 1.33 -2.94 5.41
CA GLY A 45 0.03 -2.92 4.73
C GLY A 45 -0.12 -1.72 3.79
N VAL A 46 -1.32 -1.53 3.25
CA VAL A 46 -1.67 -0.37 2.43
C VAL A 46 -2.98 0.26 2.91
N ALA A 47 -3.11 1.58 2.73
CA ALA A 47 -4.31 2.34 3.00
C ALA A 47 -4.95 2.81 1.68
N VAL A 48 -6.23 2.50 1.52
CA VAL A 48 -7.01 2.73 0.30
C VAL A 48 -8.31 3.46 0.64
N ILE A 49 -8.73 4.38 -0.24
CA ILE A 49 -10.02 5.07 -0.13
C ILE A 49 -10.78 4.89 -1.44
N SER A 50 -10.37 5.60 -2.50
CA SER A 50 -11.08 5.62 -3.78
C SER A 50 -11.16 4.24 -4.45
N ALA A 51 -10.13 3.41 -4.32
CA ALA A 51 -10.10 2.07 -4.92
C ALA A 51 -11.19 1.12 -4.37
N ILE A 52 -11.68 1.35 -3.15
CA ILE A 52 -12.81 0.59 -2.58
C ILE A 52 -14.10 1.41 -2.67
N ALA A 53 -14.06 2.70 -2.31
CA ALA A 53 -15.23 3.55 -2.24
C ALA A 53 -15.90 3.81 -3.59
N HIS A 54 -15.13 3.76 -4.69
CA HIS A 54 -15.65 3.92 -6.06
C HIS A 54 -15.69 2.60 -6.84
N ALA A 55 -15.47 1.45 -6.20
CA ALA A 55 -15.62 0.16 -6.87
C ALA A 55 -17.10 -0.17 -7.08
N ASP A 56 -17.42 -0.86 -8.18
CA ASP A 56 -18.78 -1.35 -8.44
C ASP A 56 -19.25 -2.30 -7.34
N ASN A 57 -18.33 -3.10 -6.80
CA ASN A 57 -18.54 -3.95 -5.64
C ASN A 57 -17.44 -3.72 -4.58
N PRO A 58 -17.70 -2.88 -3.58
CA PRO A 58 -16.72 -2.58 -2.52
C PRO A 58 -16.29 -3.80 -1.70
N TYR A 59 -17.18 -4.80 -1.58
CA TYR A 59 -16.87 -6.04 -0.86
C TYR A 59 -15.81 -6.85 -1.60
N GLU A 60 -16.01 -7.10 -2.90
CA GLU A 60 -15.05 -7.81 -3.74
C GLU A 60 -13.71 -7.07 -3.80
N ALA A 61 -13.72 -5.75 -3.98
CA ALA A 61 -12.50 -4.95 -3.97
C ALA A 61 -11.71 -5.10 -2.65
N ALA A 62 -12.40 -5.04 -1.51
CA ALA A 62 -11.77 -5.24 -0.21
C ALA A 62 -11.23 -6.66 -0.02
N GLU A 63 -11.94 -7.68 -0.51
CA GLU A 63 -11.51 -9.08 -0.50
C GLU A 63 -10.24 -9.28 -1.35
N GLU A 64 -10.16 -8.67 -2.53
CA GLU A 64 -8.97 -8.72 -3.38
C GLU A 64 -7.76 -8.09 -2.70
N PHE A 65 -7.93 -6.94 -2.03
CA PHE A 65 -6.84 -6.31 -1.26
C PHE A 65 -6.38 -7.21 -0.10
N LYS A 66 -7.32 -7.82 0.63
CA LYS A 66 -7.00 -8.75 1.71
C LYS A 66 -6.18 -9.94 1.18
N ASN A 67 -6.67 -10.58 0.12
CA ASN A 67 -6.00 -11.72 -0.52
C ASN A 67 -4.60 -11.35 -1.03
N LEU A 68 -4.41 -10.12 -1.53
CA LEU A 68 -3.10 -9.63 -1.95
C LEU A 68 -2.13 -9.50 -0.77
N VAL A 69 -2.57 -8.89 0.34
CA VAL A 69 -1.75 -8.72 1.55
C VAL A 69 -1.38 -10.07 2.17
N ASP A 70 -2.34 -11.00 2.23
CA ASP A 70 -2.12 -12.34 2.79
C ASP A 70 -1.14 -13.17 1.96
N LYS A 71 -1.11 -13.00 0.63
CA LYS A 71 -0.13 -13.67 -0.26
C LYS A 71 1.31 -13.17 -0.07
N ILE A 72 1.50 -11.93 0.36
CA ILE A 72 2.82 -11.29 0.45
C ILE A 72 3.39 -11.40 1.87
N LYS A 73 2.54 -11.52 2.90
CA LYS A 73 2.96 -11.88 4.27
C LYS A 73 3.33 -13.36 4.33
N ILE A 74 4.51 -13.72 3.83
CA ILE A 74 5.17 -15.02 4.03
C ILE A 74 6.29 -14.84 5.04
#